data_AF-A0A0U5NPD7-F1
#
_entry.id   AF-A0A0U5NPD7-F1
#
_cell.length_a   1.000
_cell.length_b   1.000
_cell.length_c   1.000
_cell.angle_alpha   90.00
_cell.angle_beta   90.00
_cell.angle_gamma   90.00
#
_symmetry.space_group_name_H-M   'P 1'
#
loop_
_entity.id
_entity.type
_entity.pdbx_description
1 polymer ?
#
loop_
_entity_poly.entity_id
_entity_poly.type
_entity_poly.pdbx_seq_one_letter_code
_entity_poly.pdbx_strand_id
1 'polypeptide(L)'
;MVKVKNNKIKTYILSAITLIWLAFSMILLYIKSRTGYRILIDFFGLQLRQGDVLFILLLMIVAWLIFFLKLFWKKYSSNIARVILVTGWILLIAGFLFGSLIFLGGHLVSTYYTFISPDKKHTLVVDEASLLLLSNVSLFERINPLFIEDLGAETSLDDGFSPISAGKYWIKWDGNRVSLAMLDELGTGTWDVVKVSLGDSDRDVQHDNLDSEGKPIVYEENYSPTLPAKDTIHKPLTKQEILDSLSLENAIIIPNSNYGLIEVDRAMARSLWYFVRIEENRMIYISDAPDTSPKVEGEIDSEGKIHLRFTDINNNQTNYESLNQGKTWKNALHKK
;
A
#
# COMPACT_ATOMS: atom_id res chain seq x y z
N MET A 1 -33.12 -45.34 1.70
CA MET A 1 -33.96 -44.15 1.43
C MET A 1 -33.45 -42.85 2.08
N VAL A 2 -33.07 -42.85 3.36
CA VAL A 2 -32.65 -41.64 4.10
C VAL A 2 -31.46 -40.89 3.47
N LYS A 3 -30.41 -41.61 3.03
CA LYS A 3 -29.20 -41.02 2.42
C LYS A 3 -29.46 -40.28 1.09
N VAL A 4 -30.41 -40.77 0.29
CA VAL A 4 -30.80 -40.15 -0.99
C VAL A 4 -31.65 -38.90 -0.76
N LYS A 5 -32.55 -38.93 0.24
CA LYS A 5 -33.37 -37.77 0.64
C LYS A 5 -32.48 -36.63 1.17
N ASN A 6 -31.47 -36.97 1.98
CA ASN A 6 -30.55 -35.98 2.55
C ASN A 6 -29.69 -35.27 1.48
N ASN A 7 -29.24 -35.99 0.45
CA ASN A 7 -28.48 -35.38 -0.65
C ASN A 7 -29.33 -34.40 -1.48
N LYS A 8 -30.61 -34.70 -1.71
CA LYS A 8 -31.52 -33.78 -2.42
C LYS A 8 -31.73 -32.49 -1.64
N ILE A 9 -31.91 -32.56 -0.33
CA ILE A 9 -32.09 -31.39 0.55
C ILE A 9 -30.86 -30.46 0.49
N LYS A 10 -29.64 -31.01 0.55
CA LYS A 10 -28.41 -30.23 0.45
C LYS A 10 -28.28 -29.51 -0.90
N THR A 11 -28.64 -30.16 -2.01
CA THR A 11 -28.63 -29.53 -3.33
C THR A 11 -29.64 -28.39 -3.44
N TYR A 12 -30.85 -28.54 -2.86
CA TYR A 12 -31.83 -27.46 -2.83
C TYR A 12 -31.36 -26.26 -2.00
N ILE A 13 -30.75 -26.50 -0.83
CA ILE A 13 -30.18 -25.42 0.00
C ILE A 13 -29.08 -24.67 -0.78
N LEU A 14 -28.15 -25.40 -1.40
CA LEU A 14 -27.10 -24.76 -2.21
C LEU A 14 -27.71 -23.95 -3.36
N SER A 15 -28.74 -24.46 -4.04
CA SER A 15 -29.43 -23.73 -5.10
C SER A 15 -30.09 -22.45 -4.61
N ALA A 16 -30.74 -22.49 -3.44
CA ALA A 16 -31.35 -21.32 -2.84
C ALA A 16 -30.29 -20.25 -2.51
N ILE A 17 -29.16 -20.65 -1.91
CA ILE A 17 -28.05 -19.73 -1.60
C ILE A 17 -27.51 -19.10 -2.89
N THR A 18 -27.33 -19.89 -3.95
CA THR A 18 -26.84 -19.38 -5.24
C THR A 18 -27.81 -18.38 -5.89
N LEU A 19 -29.11 -18.63 -5.76
CA LEU A 19 -30.14 -17.76 -6.33
C LEU A 19 -30.27 -16.47 -5.54
N ILE A 20 -30.16 -16.53 -4.20
CA ILE A 20 -30.12 -15.37 -3.32
C ILE A 20 -28.89 -14.51 -3.63
N TRP A 21 -27.71 -15.12 -3.75
CA TRP A 21 -26.49 -14.38 -4.08
C TRP A 21 -26.58 -13.73 -5.47
N LEU A 22 -27.11 -14.45 -6.46
CA LEU A 22 -27.34 -13.91 -7.79
C LEU A 22 -28.30 -12.72 -7.78
N ALA A 23 -29.43 -12.83 -7.06
CA ALA A 23 -30.38 -11.74 -6.92
C ALA A 23 -29.74 -10.53 -6.22
N PHE A 24 -28.99 -10.76 -5.15
CA PHE A 24 -28.25 -9.73 -4.42
C PHE A 24 -27.25 -8.99 -5.34
N SER A 25 -26.41 -9.73 -6.06
CA SER A 25 -25.45 -9.15 -7.02
C SER A 25 -26.14 -8.35 -8.11
N MET A 26 -27.26 -8.84 -8.65
CA MET A 26 -28.04 -8.12 -9.66
C MET A 26 -28.64 -6.82 -9.12
N ILE A 27 -29.15 -6.82 -7.88
CA ILE A 27 -29.67 -5.62 -7.23
C ILE A 27 -28.55 -4.58 -7.03
N LEU A 28 -27.37 -4.99 -6.58
CA LEU A 28 -26.23 -4.08 -6.41
C LEU A 28 -25.80 -3.45 -7.74
N LEU A 29 -25.67 -4.25 -8.80
CA LEU A 29 -25.32 -3.75 -10.13
C LEU A 29 -26.40 -2.81 -10.69
N TYR A 30 -27.68 -3.13 -10.45
CA TYR A 30 -28.79 -2.27 -10.84
C TYR A 30 -28.74 -0.91 -10.14
N ILE A 31 -28.52 -0.88 -8.83
CA ILE A 31 -28.39 0.36 -8.05
C ILE A 31 -27.20 1.17 -8.56
N LYS A 32 -26.03 0.53 -8.75
CA LYS A 32 -24.85 1.16 -9.35
C LYS A 32 -25.18 1.82 -10.68
N SER A 33 -25.85 1.09 -11.58
CA SER A 33 -26.22 1.60 -12.91
C SER A 33 -27.16 2.81 -12.87
N ARG A 34 -27.93 2.99 -11.79
CA ARG A 34 -28.90 4.09 -11.65
C ARG A 34 -28.34 5.29 -10.91
N THR A 35 -27.43 5.07 -9.96
CA THR A 35 -26.90 6.10 -9.05
C THR A 35 -25.50 6.57 -9.40
N GLY A 36 -24.73 5.78 -10.15
CA GLY A 36 -23.31 6.03 -10.40
C GLY A 36 -22.40 5.62 -9.24
N TYR A 37 -22.94 5.19 -8.10
CA TYR A 37 -22.14 4.80 -6.93
C TYR A 37 -21.28 3.56 -7.18
N ARG A 38 -20.08 3.54 -6.59
CA ARG A 38 -19.18 2.39 -6.65
C ARG A 38 -19.53 1.42 -5.51
N ILE A 39 -19.48 0.12 -5.81
CA ILE A 39 -19.81 -0.93 -4.83
C ILE A 39 -18.56 -1.22 -3.99
N LEU A 40 -18.65 -0.93 -2.69
CA LEU A 40 -17.65 -1.29 -1.69
C LEU A 40 -18.39 -1.65 -0.39
N ILE A 41 -18.58 -2.96 -0.20
CA ILE A 41 -19.27 -3.52 0.95
C ILE A 41 -18.28 -3.59 2.10
N ASP A 42 -18.60 -2.97 3.23
CA ASP A 42 -17.84 -3.13 4.47
C ASP A 42 -18.64 -3.99 5.44
N PHE A 43 -18.13 -5.21 5.69
CA PHE A 43 -18.75 -6.17 6.59
C PHE A 43 -17.78 -6.53 7.72
N PHE A 44 -17.86 -5.84 8.85
CA PHE A 44 -17.03 -6.09 10.03
C PHE A 44 -15.52 -6.13 9.73
N GLY A 45 -15.03 -5.23 8.88
CA GLY A 45 -13.61 -5.16 8.49
C GLY A 45 -13.26 -5.96 7.24
N LEU A 46 -14.18 -6.75 6.69
CA LEU A 46 -14.04 -7.33 5.35
C LEU A 46 -14.60 -6.36 4.31
N GLN A 47 -13.70 -5.77 3.53
CA GLN A 47 -14.08 -4.92 2.40
C GLN A 47 -14.23 -5.77 1.14
N LEU A 48 -15.45 -5.87 0.61
CA LEU A 48 -15.74 -6.55 -0.65
C LEU A 48 -16.03 -5.53 -1.74
N ARG A 49 -15.20 -5.55 -2.78
CA ARG A 49 -15.35 -4.78 -4.00
C ARG A 49 -16.39 -5.43 -4.92
N GLN A 50 -16.79 -4.69 -5.95
CA GLN A 50 -17.59 -5.24 -7.04
C GLN A 50 -16.97 -6.53 -7.63
N GLY A 51 -15.65 -6.54 -7.83
CA GLY A 51 -14.93 -7.70 -8.33
C GLY A 51 -15.14 -8.93 -7.45
N ASP A 52 -15.11 -8.76 -6.13
CA ASP A 52 -15.21 -9.84 -5.15
C ASP A 52 -16.60 -10.47 -5.16
N VAL A 53 -17.64 -9.62 -5.22
CA VAL A 53 -19.04 -10.06 -5.33
C VAL A 53 -19.27 -10.92 -6.58
N LEU A 54 -18.70 -10.49 -7.72
CA LEU A 54 -18.78 -11.22 -8.98
C LEU A 54 -17.91 -12.48 -9.00
N PHE A 55 -16.74 -12.45 -8.36
CA PHE A 55 -15.87 -13.60 -8.24
C PHE A 55 -16.48 -14.71 -7.38
N ILE A 56 -17.14 -14.35 -6.27
CA ILE A 56 -17.92 -15.31 -5.47
C ILE A 56 -19.03 -15.94 -6.32
N LEU A 57 -19.75 -15.13 -7.12
CA LEU A 57 -20.77 -15.65 -8.04
C LEU A 57 -20.16 -16.61 -9.08
N LEU A 58 -18.99 -16.29 -9.62
CA LEU A 58 -18.25 -17.14 -10.56
C LEU A 58 -17.89 -18.49 -9.94
N LEU A 59 -17.37 -18.50 -8.70
CA LEU A 59 -17.04 -19.74 -7.98
C LEU A 59 -18.27 -20.65 -7.82
N MET A 60 -19.42 -20.04 -7.51
CA MET A 60 -20.68 -20.76 -7.38
C MET A 60 -21.15 -21.36 -8.72
N ILE A 61 -21.02 -20.61 -9.82
CA ILE A 61 -21.32 -21.10 -11.17
C ILE A 61 -20.39 -22.25 -11.56
N VAL A 62 -19.09 -22.13 -11.28
CA VAL A 62 -18.10 -23.19 -11.53
C VAL A 62 -18.43 -24.47 -10.75
N ALA A 63 -18.84 -24.34 -9.48
CA ALA A 63 -19.29 -25.49 -8.68
C ALA A 63 -20.51 -26.19 -9.31
N TRP A 64 -21.47 -25.42 -9.84
CA TRP A 64 -22.60 -25.96 -10.58
C TRP A 64 -22.18 -26.64 -11.88
N LEU A 65 -21.28 -26.03 -12.65
CA LEU A 65 -20.75 -26.63 -13.89
C LEU A 65 -20.08 -27.98 -13.62
N ILE A 66 -19.26 -28.08 -12.57
CA ILE A 66 -18.64 -29.34 -12.14
C ILE A 66 -19.71 -30.37 -11.77
N PHE A 67 -20.75 -29.97 -11.04
CA PHE A 67 -21.86 -30.84 -10.67
C PHE A 67 -22.63 -31.37 -11.90
N PHE A 68 -22.97 -30.50 -12.85
CA PHE A 68 -23.62 -30.88 -14.09
C PHE A 68 -22.74 -31.81 -14.93
N LEU A 69 -21.45 -31.49 -15.09
CA LEU A 69 -20.52 -32.35 -15.84
C LEU A 69 -20.43 -33.76 -15.25
N LYS A 70 -20.43 -33.90 -13.92
CA LYS A 70 -20.45 -35.22 -13.26
C LYS A 70 -21.72 -36.01 -13.59
N LEU A 71 -22.87 -35.35 -13.64
CA LEU A 71 -24.14 -35.99 -14.04
C LEU A 71 -24.09 -36.44 -15.50
N PHE A 72 -23.56 -35.60 -16.40
CA PHE A 72 -23.41 -35.92 -17.82
C PHE A 72 -22.42 -37.07 -18.06
N TRP A 73 -21.31 -37.11 -17.32
CA TRP A 73 -20.33 -38.20 -17.39
C TRP A 73 -20.95 -39.56 -17.07
N LYS A 74 -21.89 -39.61 -16.13
CA LYS A 74 -22.60 -40.86 -15.77
C LYS A 74 -23.66 -41.26 -16.81
N LYS A 75 -24.19 -40.30 -17.56
CA LYS A 75 -25.31 -40.51 -18.50
C LYS A 75 -24.85 -40.95 -19.90
N TYR A 76 -23.69 -40.48 -20.36
CA TYR A 76 -23.19 -40.76 -21.70
C TYR A 76 -22.06 -41.79 -21.70
N SER A 77 -22.25 -42.89 -22.45
CA SER A 77 -21.27 -43.99 -22.56
C SER A 77 -20.45 -43.98 -23.86
N SER A 78 -20.74 -43.09 -24.80
CA SER A 78 -20.02 -43.05 -26.08
C SER A 78 -18.63 -42.42 -25.92
N ASN A 79 -17.64 -42.96 -26.63
CA ASN A 79 -16.26 -42.47 -26.58
C ASN A 79 -16.14 -41.01 -27.04
N ILE A 80 -16.93 -40.61 -28.05
CA ILE A 80 -16.97 -39.23 -28.56
C ILE A 80 -17.47 -38.25 -27.49
N ALA A 81 -18.54 -38.61 -26.76
CA ALA A 81 -19.06 -37.76 -25.69
C ALA A 81 -18.04 -37.60 -24.55
N ARG A 82 -17.25 -38.63 -24.24
CA ARG A 82 -16.17 -38.54 -23.25
C ARG A 82 -15.06 -37.60 -23.69
N VAL A 83 -14.65 -37.63 -24.97
CA VAL A 83 -13.64 -36.70 -25.50
C VAL A 83 -14.15 -35.25 -25.39
N ILE A 84 -15.38 -34.98 -25.82
CA ILE A 84 -15.98 -33.63 -25.70
C ILE A 84 -16.03 -33.17 -24.24
N LEU A 85 -16.40 -34.05 -23.31
CA LEU A 85 -16.41 -33.73 -21.88
C LEU A 85 -15.02 -33.41 -21.35
N VAL A 86 -13.99 -34.19 -21.69
CA VAL A 86 -12.59 -33.93 -21.27
C VAL A 86 -12.08 -32.60 -21.82
N THR A 87 -12.34 -32.30 -23.10
CA THR A 87 -11.98 -31.00 -23.67
C THR A 87 -12.71 -29.85 -22.95
N GLY A 88 -13.98 -30.04 -22.60
CA GLY A 88 -14.74 -29.09 -21.79
C GLY A 88 -14.13 -28.87 -20.39
N TRP A 89 -13.62 -29.92 -19.74
CA TRP A 89 -12.89 -29.82 -18.46
C TRP A 89 -11.64 -28.97 -18.60
N ILE A 90 -10.84 -29.21 -19.64
CA ILE A 90 -9.59 -28.47 -19.87
C ILE A 90 -9.88 -26.99 -20.09
N LEU A 91 -10.86 -26.66 -20.93
CA LEU A 91 -11.25 -25.27 -21.20
C LEU A 91 -11.81 -24.57 -19.96
N LEU A 92 -12.62 -25.26 -19.15
CA LEU A 92 -13.17 -24.70 -17.92
C LEU A 92 -12.07 -24.41 -16.89
N ILE A 93 -11.11 -25.33 -16.72
CA ILE A 93 -9.98 -25.14 -15.81
C ILE A 93 -9.09 -23.99 -16.31
N ALA A 94 -8.73 -23.98 -17.59
CA ALA A 94 -7.89 -22.93 -18.17
C ALA A 94 -8.56 -21.55 -18.05
N GLY A 95 -9.85 -21.44 -18.38
CA GLY A 95 -10.62 -20.22 -18.24
C GLY A 95 -10.75 -19.75 -16.80
N PHE A 96 -10.96 -20.68 -15.86
CA PHE A 96 -11.02 -20.37 -14.43
C PHE A 96 -9.69 -19.87 -13.88
N LEU A 97 -8.57 -20.53 -14.25
CA LEU A 97 -7.23 -20.12 -13.84
C LEU A 97 -6.88 -18.75 -14.40
N PHE A 98 -7.14 -18.50 -15.68
CA PHE A 98 -6.90 -17.21 -16.31
C PHE A 98 -7.76 -16.11 -15.69
N GLY A 99 -9.06 -16.36 -15.49
CA GLY A 99 -9.96 -15.41 -14.83
C GLY A 99 -9.54 -15.11 -13.38
N SER A 100 -9.08 -16.12 -12.65
CA SER A 100 -8.56 -15.95 -11.29
C SER A 100 -7.27 -15.13 -11.26
N LEU A 101 -6.38 -15.32 -12.24
CA LEU A 101 -5.17 -14.52 -12.37
C LEU A 101 -5.49 -13.03 -12.60
N ILE A 102 -6.41 -12.73 -13.51
CA ILE A 102 -6.85 -11.35 -13.78
C ILE A 102 -7.51 -10.74 -12.54
N PHE A 103 -8.38 -11.49 -11.87
CA PHE A 103 -9.06 -11.04 -10.65
C PHE A 103 -8.07 -10.76 -9.51
N LEU A 104 -7.17 -11.70 -9.21
CA LEU A 104 -6.16 -11.55 -8.16
C LEU A 104 -5.19 -10.41 -8.48
N GLY A 105 -4.77 -10.29 -9.74
CA GLY A 105 -3.95 -9.18 -10.21
C GLY A 105 -4.59 -7.83 -9.90
N GLY A 106 -5.85 -7.63 -10.30
CA GLY A 106 -6.59 -6.39 -9.98
C GLY A 106 -6.84 -6.19 -8.49
N HIS A 107 -7.05 -7.26 -7.72
CA HIS A 107 -7.26 -7.19 -6.27
C HIS A 107 -6.00 -6.71 -5.52
N LEU A 108 -4.81 -7.05 -6.01
CA LEU A 108 -3.53 -6.67 -5.40
C LEU A 108 -3.13 -5.21 -5.67
N VAL A 109 -3.70 -4.60 -6.72
CA VAL A 109 -3.35 -3.23 -7.11
C VAL A 109 -4.02 -2.19 -6.21
N SER A 110 -5.31 -2.35 -5.89
CA SER A 110 -6.06 -1.37 -5.11
C SER A 110 -6.30 -1.77 -3.65
N THR A 111 -6.06 -0.82 -2.75
CA THR A 111 -6.31 -0.93 -1.31
C THR A 111 -7.19 0.24 -0.86
N TYR A 112 -8.20 -0.04 -0.04
CA TYR A 112 -9.15 0.96 0.44
C TYR A 112 -8.92 1.28 1.91
N TYR A 113 -8.67 2.54 2.21
CA TYR A 113 -8.52 3.06 3.57
C TYR A 113 -9.75 3.84 3.98
N THR A 114 -10.12 3.77 5.26
CA THR A 114 -11.32 4.45 5.77
C THR A 114 -10.93 5.42 6.88
N PHE A 115 -11.41 6.65 6.77
CA PHE A 115 -11.19 7.72 7.75
C PHE A 115 -12.53 8.26 8.21
N ILE A 116 -12.77 8.19 9.52
CA ILE A 116 -14.02 8.62 10.13
C ILE A 116 -13.84 10.06 10.63
N SER A 117 -14.80 10.93 10.31
CA SER A 117 -14.81 12.31 10.79
C SER A 117 -14.91 12.35 12.33
N PRO A 118 -14.39 13.40 13.00
CA PRO A 118 -14.48 13.54 14.45
C PRO A 118 -15.92 13.53 14.99
N ASP A 119 -16.88 14.00 14.19
CA ASP A 119 -18.31 14.00 14.51
C ASP A 119 -19.04 12.69 14.15
N LYS A 120 -18.33 11.72 13.55
CA LYS A 120 -18.83 10.42 13.06
C LYS A 120 -19.96 10.50 12.04
N LYS A 121 -20.19 11.66 11.42
CA LYS A 121 -21.25 11.83 10.40
C LYS A 121 -20.78 11.46 9.01
N HIS A 122 -19.50 11.70 8.71
CA HIS A 122 -18.92 11.46 7.41
C HIS A 122 -17.80 10.42 7.51
N THR A 123 -17.63 9.65 6.45
CA THR A 123 -16.54 8.69 6.35
C THR A 123 -15.91 8.83 4.98
N LEU A 124 -14.65 9.26 4.97
CA LEU A 124 -13.82 9.34 3.77
C LEU A 124 -13.24 7.95 3.50
N VAL A 125 -13.32 7.52 2.26
CA VAL A 125 -12.72 6.29 1.76
C VAL A 125 -11.69 6.66 0.71
N VAL A 126 -10.46 6.20 0.89
CA VAL A 126 -9.34 6.48 -0.02
C VAL A 126 -8.97 5.18 -0.73
N ASP A 127 -9.08 5.17 -2.05
CA ASP A 127 -8.61 4.09 -2.92
C ASP A 127 -7.18 4.41 -3.33
N GLU A 128 -6.24 3.59 -2.91
CA GLU A 128 -4.84 3.67 -3.32
C GLU A 128 -4.56 2.51 -4.26
N ALA A 129 -4.35 2.83 -5.53
CA ALA A 129 -4.04 1.88 -6.59
C ALA A 129 -2.56 2.01 -6.97
N SER A 130 -1.75 0.99 -6.72
CA SER A 130 -0.34 0.96 -7.13
C SER A 130 0.01 -0.29 -7.94
N LEU A 131 0.60 -0.06 -9.11
CA LEU A 131 1.10 -1.13 -9.97
C LEU A 131 2.39 -0.67 -10.66
N LEU A 132 3.49 -1.36 -10.37
CA LEU A 132 4.81 -1.08 -10.91
C LEU A 132 5.25 0.37 -10.58
N LEU A 133 5.14 1.28 -11.56
CA LEU A 133 5.54 2.68 -11.46
C LEU A 133 4.33 3.63 -11.52
N LEU A 134 3.10 3.09 -11.52
CA LEU A 134 1.89 3.88 -11.56
C LEU A 134 1.22 3.83 -10.19
N SER A 135 0.99 4.99 -9.59
CA SER A 135 0.19 5.16 -8.38
C SER A 135 -0.93 6.16 -8.63
N ASN A 136 -2.14 5.79 -8.25
CA ASN A 136 -3.28 6.69 -8.25
C ASN A 136 -3.98 6.62 -6.89
N VAL A 137 -4.34 7.77 -6.36
CA VAL A 137 -5.15 7.89 -5.16
C VAL A 137 -6.45 8.57 -5.53
N SER A 138 -7.56 7.89 -5.28
CA SER A 138 -8.91 8.39 -5.55
C SER A 138 -9.71 8.50 -4.25
N LEU A 139 -10.44 9.60 -4.10
CA LEU A 139 -11.18 9.92 -2.89
C LEU A 139 -12.68 9.64 -3.07
N PHE A 140 -13.28 9.01 -2.06
CA PHE A 140 -14.69 8.65 -2.05
C PHE A 140 -15.35 9.00 -0.72
N GLU A 141 -16.63 9.33 -0.73
CA GLU A 141 -17.46 9.43 0.48
C GLU A 141 -18.26 8.14 0.68
N ARG A 142 -18.27 7.61 1.89
CA ARG A 142 -19.12 6.47 2.24
C ARG A 142 -20.53 6.94 2.55
N ILE A 143 -21.47 6.58 1.67
CA ILE A 143 -22.89 6.86 1.88
C ILE A 143 -23.53 5.81 2.79
N ASN A 144 -23.16 4.54 2.60
CA ASN A 144 -23.72 3.42 3.36
C ASN A 144 -22.74 2.24 3.40
N PRO A 145 -23.06 1.15 4.13
CA PRO A 145 -22.18 -0.01 4.21
C PRO A 145 -21.93 -0.76 2.89
N LEU A 146 -22.65 -0.46 1.81
CA LEU A 146 -22.59 -1.17 0.52
C LEU A 146 -21.97 -0.32 -0.61
N PHE A 147 -22.05 1.00 -0.50
CA PHE A 147 -21.78 1.94 -1.58
C PHE A 147 -20.91 3.11 -1.12
N ILE A 148 -20.04 3.53 -2.03
CA ILE A 148 -19.23 4.73 -1.92
C ILE A 148 -19.50 5.63 -3.13
N GLU A 149 -19.40 6.92 -2.92
CA GLU A 149 -19.59 7.95 -3.92
C GLU A 149 -18.26 8.60 -4.27
N ASP A 150 -18.00 8.78 -5.55
CA ASP A 150 -16.78 9.41 -6.04
C ASP A 150 -16.79 10.91 -5.74
N LEU A 151 -15.73 11.40 -5.11
CA LEU A 151 -15.58 12.83 -4.83
C LEU A 151 -14.99 13.60 -6.01
N GLY A 152 -14.57 12.90 -7.08
CA GLY A 152 -13.96 13.51 -8.27
C GLY A 152 -12.57 14.07 -8.02
N ALA A 153 -11.96 13.69 -6.90
CA ALA A 153 -10.62 14.09 -6.53
C ALA A 153 -9.70 12.89 -6.71
N GLU A 154 -8.93 12.92 -7.80
CA GLU A 154 -7.92 11.93 -8.15
C GLU A 154 -6.55 12.60 -8.15
N THR A 155 -5.57 11.95 -7.55
CA THR A 155 -4.18 12.37 -7.57
C THR A 155 -3.33 11.23 -8.08
N SER A 156 -2.69 11.44 -9.23
CA SER A 156 -1.65 10.54 -9.72
C SER A 156 -0.32 10.92 -9.07
N LEU A 157 0.26 9.99 -8.34
CA LEU A 157 1.63 10.12 -7.83
C LEU A 157 2.54 9.34 -8.76
N ASP A 158 3.71 9.91 -9.08
CA ASP A 158 4.68 9.25 -9.95
C ASP A 158 5.39 8.10 -9.21
N ASP A 159 6.02 7.20 -9.96
CA ASP A 159 6.92 6.15 -9.48
C ASP A 159 6.32 5.01 -8.66
N GLY A 160 4.99 4.87 -8.61
CA GLY A 160 4.33 3.74 -7.95
C GLY A 160 4.39 3.80 -6.42
N PHE A 161 4.77 4.95 -5.86
CA PHE A 161 4.78 5.16 -4.42
C PHE A 161 3.36 5.18 -3.86
N SER A 162 3.16 4.48 -2.74
CA SER A 162 1.86 4.33 -2.08
C SER A 162 1.87 5.06 -0.74
N PRO A 163 1.63 6.39 -0.71
CA PRO A 163 1.80 7.23 0.48
C PRO A 163 0.89 6.84 1.64
N ILE A 164 -0.32 6.35 1.37
CA ILE A 164 -1.28 5.97 2.40
C ILE A 164 -0.79 4.68 3.09
N SER A 165 -0.42 3.66 2.30
CA SER A 165 0.16 2.41 2.82
C SER A 165 1.45 2.64 3.60
N ALA A 166 2.29 3.59 3.16
CA ALA A 166 3.55 3.94 3.79
C ALA A 166 3.38 4.79 5.07
N GLY A 167 2.15 5.22 5.37
CA GLY A 167 1.86 6.12 6.49
C GLY A 167 2.42 7.54 6.29
N LYS A 168 2.68 7.93 5.03
CA LYS A 168 3.23 9.23 4.62
C LYS A 168 2.13 10.17 4.13
N TYR A 169 1.08 10.27 4.94
CA TYR A 169 -0.06 11.13 4.67
C TYR A 169 -0.44 11.91 5.93
N TRP A 170 -1.21 12.97 5.73
CA TRP A 170 -1.77 13.76 6.81
C TRP A 170 -3.21 14.12 6.49
N ILE A 171 -4.10 13.99 7.48
CA ILE A 171 -5.52 14.25 7.31
C ILE A 171 -6.00 15.24 8.36
N LYS A 172 -6.71 16.27 7.91
CA LYS A 172 -7.41 17.21 8.79
C LYS A 172 -8.87 17.31 8.41
N TRP A 173 -9.70 17.31 9.44
CA TRP A 173 -11.12 17.54 9.35
C TRP A 173 -11.44 18.96 9.83
N ASP A 174 -12.23 19.68 9.03
CA ASP A 174 -12.82 20.96 9.38
C ASP A 174 -14.33 20.89 9.09
N GLY A 175 -15.07 20.34 10.06
CA GLY A 175 -16.50 20.04 9.88
C GLY A 175 -16.73 19.02 8.76
N ASN A 176 -17.41 19.46 7.69
CA ASN A 176 -17.67 18.65 6.49
C ASN A 176 -16.54 18.73 5.45
N ARG A 177 -15.51 19.54 5.67
CA ARG A 177 -14.35 19.63 4.78
C ARG A 177 -13.23 18.74 5.29
N VAL A 178 -12.57 18.05 4.37
CA VAL A 178 -11.38 17.25 4.68
C VAL A 178 -10.24 17.66 3.78
N SER A 179 -9.08 17.85 4.40
CA SER A 179 -7.81 18.10 3.71
C SER A 179 -6.94 16.88 3.89
N LEU A 180 -6.58 16.23 2.79
CA LEU A 180 -5.66 15.11 2.74
C LEU A 180 -4.37 15.57 2.06
N ALA A 181 -3.25 15.55 2.79
CA ALA A 181 -1.93 15.81 2.25
C ALA A 181 -1.17 14.49 2.10
N MET A 182 -0.54 14.26 0.96
CA MET A 182 0.21 13.05 0.63
C MET A 182 1.62 13.43 0.20
N LEU A 183 2.62 12.78 0.77
CA LEU A 183 4.01 13.05 0.42
C LEU A 183 4.40 12.24 -0.81
N ASP A 184 4.87 12.92 -1.85
CA ASP A 184 5.52 12.32 -3.01
C ASP A 184 7.02 12.14 -2.72
N GLU A 185 7.40 11.02 -2.08
CA GLU A 185 8.80 10.80 -1.67
C GLU A 185 9.75 10.49 -2.84
N LEU A 186 9.24 9.87 -3.91
CA LEU A 186 10.07 9.35 -5.01
C LEU A 186 10.09 10.26 -6.23
N GLY A 187 9.04 11.05 -6.46
CA GLY A 187 8.98 12.04 -7.53
C GLY A 187 9.56 13.38 -7.10
N THR A 188 8.68 14.28 -6.67
CA THR A 188 8.98 15.71 -6.45
C THR A 188 9.52 16.05 -5.07
N GLY A 189 9.33 15.18 -4.06
CA GLY A 189 9.62 15.48 -2.67
C GLY A 189 8.63 16.48 -2.04
N THR A 190 7.48 16.70 -2.68
CA THR A 190 6.47 17.69 -2.27
C THR A 190 5.23 17.04 -1.68
N TRP A 191 4.43 17.83 -0.97
CA TRP A 191 3.14 17.38 -0.46
C TRP A 191 2.04 17.76 -1.45
N ASP A 192 1.36 16.77 -2.01
CA ASP A 192 0.12 16.96 -2.76
C ASP A 192 -1.05 17.04 -1.78
N VAL A 193 -1.72 18.19 -1.72
CA VAL A 193 -2.81 18.48 -0.80
C VAL A 193 -4.13 18.58 -1.54
N VAL A 194 -5.01 17.65 -1.22
CA VAL A 194 -6.36 17.57 -1.76
C VAL A 194 -7.36 18.02 -0.71
N LYS A 195 -8.15 19.03 -1.04
CA LYS A 195 -9.24 19.52 -0.19
C LYS A 195 -10.56 19.17 -0.85
N VAL A 196 -11.43 18.48 -0.10
CA VAL A 196 -12.77 18.09 -0.56
C VAL A 196 -13.82 18.40 0.50
N SER A 197 -15.00 18.82 0.04
CA SER A 197 -16.18 19.04 0.88
C SER A 197 -17.13 17.85 0.75
N LEU A 198 -17.56 17.30 1.88
CA LEU A 198 -18.42 16.11 1.98
C LEU A 198 -19.88 16.52 2.15
N GLY A 199 -20.80 15.78 1.53
CA GLY A 199 -22.24 16.03 1.61
C GLY A 199 -22.80 17.22 0.81
N ASP A 200 -21.95 18.05 0.18
CA ASP A 200 -22.39 19.13 -0.71
C ASP A 200 -22.51 18.64 -2.17
N SER A 201 -23.53 19.13 -2.89
CA SER A 201 -23.74 18.85 -4.32
C SER A 201 -22.82 19.67 -5.24
N ASP A 202 -22.29 20.79 -4.72
CA ASP A 202 -21.33 21.65 -5.40
C ASP A 202 -19.96 21.45 -4.72
N ARG A 203 -19.24 20.42 -5.18
CA ARG A 203 -17.99 19.98 -4.56
C ARG A 203 -16.85 20.82 -5.10
N ASP A 204 -16.32 21.70 -4.27
CA ASP A 204 -15.07 22.39 -4.55
C ASP A 204 -13.89 21.44 -4.23
N VAL A 205 -13.31 20.86 -5.28
CA VAL A 205 -12.09 20.06 -5.20
C VAL A 205 -10.93 20.98 -5.50
N GLN A 206 -10.11 21.26 -4.50
CA GLN A 206 -8.90 22.05 -4.66
C GLN A 206 -7.67 21.16 -4.51
N HIS A 207 -6.78 21.25 -5.50
CA HIS A 207 -5.46 20.65 -5.48
C HIS A 207 -4.43 21.74 -5.21
N ASP A 208 -3.71 21.62 -4.10
CA ASP A 208 -2.60 22.50 -3.75
C ASP A 208 -1.32 21.66 -3.67
N ASN A 209 -0.26 22.07 -4.36
CA ASN A 209 1.06 21.51 -4.13
C ASN A 209 1.79 22.36 -3.09
N LEU A 210 2.14 21.75 -1.96
CA LEU A 210 3.05 22.36 -1.00
C LEU A 210 4.48 21.91 -1.33
N ASP A 211 5.21 22.80 -1.98
CA ASP A 211 6.66 22.78 -1.93
C ASP A 211 7.09 22.98 -0.48
N SER A 212 7.87 22.06 0.07
CA SER A 212 9.13 22.42 0.75
C SER A 212 9.69 21.26 1.58
N GLU A 213 10.98 21.39 1.88
CA GLU A 213 11.68 20.82 3.03
C GLU A 213 10.98 21.06 4.40
N GLY A 214 9.75 21.58 4.45
CA GLY A 214 8.91 21.69 5.63
C GLY A 214 7.65 20.83 5.46
N LYS A 215 7.35 19.99 6.46
CA LYS A 215 6.01 19.42 6.66
C LYS A 215 4.97 20.53 6.48
N PRO A 216 3.78 20.25 5.90
CA PRO A 216 2.74 21.27 5.76
C PRO A 216 2.49 21.91 7.13
N ILE A 217 2.76 23.22 7.22
CA ILE A 217 2.55 24.00 8.45
C ILE A 217 1.04 24.16 8.58
N VAL A 218 0.40 23.19 9.22
CA VAL A 218 -0.96 23.32 9.70
C VAL A 218 -0.91 23.12 11.20
N TYR A 219 -1.12 24.23 11.92
CA TYR A 219 -1.13 24.39 13.37
C TYR A 219 -1.30 23.09 14.15
N GLU A 220 -0.27 22.73 14.92
CA GLU A 220 -0.33 21.69 15.93
C GLU A 220 -1.47 21.99 16.90
N GLU A 221 -2.49 21.14 16.89
CA GLU A 221 -3.21 20.77 18.11
C GLU A 221 -3.73 19.34 17.95
N ASN A 222 -2.95 18.41 18.51
CA ASN A 222 -3.37 17.11 19.04
C ASN A 222 -4.57 16.43 18.37
N TYR A 223 -4.36 15.80 17.21
CA TYR A 223 -5.25 14.74 16.73
C TYR A 223 -4.42 13.55 16.24
N SER A 224 -4.28 12.53 17.09
CA SER A 224 -3.87 11.19 16.66
C SER A 224 -5.12 10.46 16.16
N PRO A 225 -5.23 10.13 14.86
CA PRO A 225 -6.33 9.29 14.40
C PRO A 225 -6.22 7.91 15.05
N THR A 226 -7.29 7.46 15.68
CA THR A 226 -7.41 6.10 16.18
C THR A 226 -7.56 5.17 14.98
N LEU A 227 -6.53 4.39 14.68
CA LEU A 227 -6.56 3.33 13.66
C LEU A 227 -7.69 2.33 13.99
N PRO A 228 -8.58 1.97 13.05
CA PRO A 228 -9.48 0.84 13.25
C PRO A 228 -8.66 -0.46 13.30
N ALA A 229 -9.11 -1.40 14.13
CA ALA A 229 -8.35 -2.56 14.56
C ALA A 229 -8.25 -3.68 13.51
N LYS A 230 -7.06 -4.32 13.52
CA LYS A 230 -6.58 -5.57 12.88
C LYS A 230 -6.20 -5.43 11.40
N ASP A 231 -5.00 -5.81 10.95
CA ASP A 231 -4.04 -6.81 11.44
C ASP A 231 -2.64 -6.21 11.66
N THR A 232 -1.82 -6.87 12.49
CA THR A 232 -0.42 -6.57 12.86
C THR A 232 0.38 -5.72 11.86
N ILE A 233 0.17 -4.39 11.90
CA ILE A 233 1.06 -3.42 11.26
C ILE A 233 2.28 -3.35 12.18
N HIS A 234 3.41 -3.87 11.72
CA HIS A 234 4.69 -3.49 12.31
C HIS A 234 4.76 -1.97 12.25
N LYS A 235 4.67 -1.32 13.41
CA LYS A 235 4.99 0.09 13.59
C LYS A 235 6.26 0.38 12.77
N PRO A 236 6.30 1.41 11.90
CA PRO A 236 7.51 1.73 11.16
C PRO A 236 8.62 1.90 12.18
N LEU A 237 9.64 1.04 12.08
CA LEU A 237 10.73 1.05 13.04
C LEU A 237 11.38 2.44 12.97
N THR A 238 11.53 3.07 14.12
CA THR A 238 12.35 4.29 14.24
C THR A 238 13.76 4.00 13.76
N LYS A 239 14.50 5.02 13.30
CA LYS A 239 15.89 4.85 12.83
C LYS A 239 16.78 4.17 13.88
N GLN A 240 16.49 4.41 15.17
CA GLN A 240 17.16 3.72 16.27
C GLN A 240 16.75 2.25 16.40
N GLU A 241 15.46 1.91 16.26
CA GLU A 241 15.00 0.51 16.26
C GLU A 241 15.58 -0.29 15.08
N ILE A 242 15.80 0.34 13.92
CA ILE A 242 16.53 -0.28 12.78
C ILE A 242 17.99 -0.53 13.16
N LEU A 243 18.65 0.47 13.76
CA LEU A 243 20.04 0.39 14.18
C LEU A 243 20.27 -0.68 15.27
N ASP A 244 19.32 -0.82 16.20
CA ASP A 244 19.35 -1.81 17.28
C ASP A 244 19.26 -3.26 16.75
N SER A 245 18.76 -3.45 15.52
CA SER A 245 18.73 -4.76 14.86
C SER A 245 20.06 -5.16 14.18
N LEU A 246 21.00 -4.22 14.05
CA LEU A 246 22.26 -4.41 13.35
C LEU A 246 23.42 -4.67 14.32
N SER A 247 24.37 -5.51 13.90
CA SER A 247 25.56 -5.82 14.69
C SER A 247 26.62 -4.72 14.60
N LEU A 248 27.20 -4.36 15.73
CA LEU A 248 28.33 -3.42 15.82
C LEU A 248 29.54 -3.88 15.00
N GLU A 249 29.71 -5.18 14.78
CA GLU A 249 30.81 -5.74 13.97
C GLU A 249 30.76 -5.29 12.50
N ASN A 250 29.58 -4.91 12.02
CA ASN A 250 29.38 -4.41 10.66
C ASN A 250 29.59 -2.89 10.55
N ALA A 251 29.83 -2.20 11.66
CA ALA A 251 30.11 -0.77 11.66
C ALA A 251 31.58 -0.50 11.32
N ILE A 252 31.81 0.42 10.39
CA ILE A 252 33.11 0.98 10.06
C ILE A 252 33.43 2.04 11.13
N ILE A 253 34.29 1.68 12.08
CA ILE A 253 34.70 2.57 13.16
C ILE A 253 35.72 3.58 12.62
N ILE A 254 35.49 4.86 12.88
CA ILE A 254 36.43 5.92 12.51
C ILE A 254 37.61 5.89 13.50
N PRO A 255 38.86 5.74 13.01
CA PRO A 255 40.04 5.64 13.87
C PRO A 255 40.16 6.80 14.86
N ASN A 256 40.65 6.50 16.07
CA ASN A 256 40.86 7.47 17.15
C ASN A 256 39.58 8.20 17.60
N SER A 257 38.40 7.60 17.41
CA SER A 257 37.12 8.20 17.77
C SER A 257 36.10 7.18 18.26
N ASN A 258 35.01 7.68 18.84
CA ASN A 258 33.82 6.90 19.17
C ASN A 258 32.72 7.04 18.11
N TYR A 259 33.07 7.42 16.87
CA TYR A 259 32.13 7.52 15.76
C TYR A 259 32.32 6.36 14.78
N GLY A 260 31.25 6.02 14.06
CA GLY A 260 31.29 5.00 13.03
C GLY A 260 30.22 5.21 11.97
N LEU A 261 30.33 4.43 10.89
CA LEU A 261 29.32 4.33 9.86
C LEU A 261 28.82 2.90 9.75
N ILE A 262 27.52 2.73 9.55
CA ILE A 262 26.93 1.41 9.33
C ILE A 262 26.06 1.43 8.08
N GLU A 263 26.22 0.40 7.26
CA GLU A 263 25.38 0.17 6.08
C GLU A 263 24.04 -0.40 6.55
N VAL A 264 22.97 0.33 6.28
CA VAL A 264 21.61 -0.02 6.70
C VAL A 264 20.87 -0.77 5.60
N ASP A 265 21.11 -0.36 4.35
CA ASP A 265 20.51 -0.97 3.17
C ASP A 265 21.41 -0.77 1.94
N ARG A 266 21.31 -1.67 0.97
CA ARG A 266 22.05 -1.62 -0.28
C ARG A 266 21.12 -1.86 -1.46
N ALA A 267 21.03 -0.87 -2.35
CA ALA A 267 20.29 -0.95 -3.60
C ALA A 267 21.25 -0.79 -4.80
N MET A 268 21.59 -1.91 -5.44
CA MET A 268 22.54 -1.99 -6.56
C MET A 268 23.88 -1.30 -6.27
N ALA A 269 24.13 -0.15 -6.89
CA ALA A 269 25.37 0.63 -6.80
C ALA A 269 25.34 1.70 -5.70
N ARG A 270 24.29 1.71 -4.87
CA ARG A 270 24.11 2.66 -3.77
C ARG A 270 23.91 1.95 -2.44
N SER A 271 24.48 2.51 -1.39
CA SER A 271 24.39 2.05 0.00
C SER A 271 23.88 3.19 0.88
N LEU A 272 22.86 2.92 1.69
CA LEU A 272 22.38 3.85 2.72
C LEU A 272 23.24 3.68 3.97
N TRP A 273 23.88 4.77 4.40
CA TRP A 273 24.77 4.78 5.55
C TRP A 273 24.19 5.62 6.68
N TYR A 274 24.21 5.09 7.90
CA TYR A 274 23.96 5.88 9.10
C TYR A 274 25.28 6.26 9.77
N PHE A 275 25.38 7.53 10.15
CA PHE A 275 26.44 8.03 11.00
C PHE A 275 26.04 7.85 12.46
N VAL A 276 26.85 7.11 13.21
CA VAL A 276 26.52 6.68 14.57
C VAL A 276 27.63 7.03 15.55
N ARG A 277 27.25 7.20 16.81
CA ARG A 277 28.18 7.24 17.93
C ARG A 277 28.12 5.92 18.68
N ILE A 278 29.28 5.41 19.05
CA ILE A 278 29.43 4.17 19.79
C ILE A 278 29.69 4.53 21.25
N GLU A 279 28.73 4.22 22.12
CA GLU A 279 28.84 4.39 23.57
C GLU A 279 28.52 3.05 24.23
N GLU A 280 29.38 2.58 25.15
CA GLU A 280 29.14 1.35 25.94
C GLU A 280 28.70 0.14 25.09
N ASN A 281 29.34 -0.05 23.93
CA ASN A 281 29.05 -1.14 22.98
C ASN A 281 27.64 -1.08 22.35
N ARG A 282 27.03 0.10 22.30
CA ARG A 282 25.77 0.39 21.60
C ARG A 282 25.97 1.48 20.56
N MET A 283 25.22 1.39 19.47
CA MET A 283 25.21 2.40 18.42
C MET A 283 24.06 3.38 18.64
N ILE A 284 24.38 4.67 18.70
CA ILE A 284 23.43 5.76 18.84
C ILE A 284 23.37 6.48 17.49
N TYR A 285 22.18 6.54 16.90
CA TYR A 285 21.95 7.25 15.64
C TYR A 285 22.22 8.75 15.82
N ILE A 286 23.00 9.35 14.91
CA ILE A 286 23.22 10.80 14.85
C ILE A 286 22.54 11.40 13.63
N SER A 287 22.85 10.88 12.44
CA SER A 287 22.40 11.43 11.16
C SER A 287 22.53 10.41 10.04
N ASP A 288 21.93 10.72 8.90
CA ASP A 288 22.20 10.01 7.65
C ASP A 288 23.52 10.52 7.08
N ALA A 289 24.31 9.63 6.48
CA ALA A 289 25.53 10.05 5.81
C ALA A 289 25.19 10.83 4.52
N PRO A 290 26.07 11.75 4.07
CA PRO A 290 25.74 12.71 3.03
C PRO A 290 25.77 12.15 1.59
N ASP A 291 26.20 10.91 1.42
CA ASP A 291 26.38 10.26 0.12
C ASP A 291 25.89 8.81 0.20
N THR A 292 25.58 8.24 -0.97
CA THR A 292 25.08 6.87 -1.10
C THR A 292 26.07 5.94 -1.79
N SER A 293 27.32 6.36 -1.96
CA SER A 293 28.34 5.51 -2.58
C SER A 293 28.64 4.25 -1.74
N PRO A 294 28.97 3.11 -2.37
CA PRO A 294 29.06 1.81 -1.70
C PRO A 294 30.31 1.60 -0.85
N LYS A 295 31.28 2.51 -0.92
CA LYS A 295 32.49 2.50 -0.08
C LYS A 295 32.60 3.83 0.64
N VAL A 296 32.82 3.77 1.95
CA VAL A 296 33.03 4.94 2.79
C VAL A 296 34.23 4.71 3.72
N GLU A 297 35.00 5.77 3.92
CA GLU A 297 36.09 5.85 4.88
C GLU A 297 35.91 7.14 5.69
N GLY A 298 36.25 7.11 6.98
CA GLY A 298 36.18 8.29 7.84
C GLY A 298 37.49 8.52 8.57
N GLU A 299 37.80 9.79 8.80
CA GLU A 299 38.96 10.24 9.55
C GLU A 299 38.60 11.42 10.44
N ILE A 300 39.34 11.59 11.54
CA ILE A 300 39.26 12.77 12.40
C ILE A 300 40.59 13.49 12.33
N ASP A 301 40.53 14.79 12.04
CA ASP A 301 41.73 15.63 12.02
C ASP A 301 42.18 16.04 13.43
N SER A 302 43.35 16.67 13.52
CA SER A 302 43.91 17.16 14.78
C SER A 302 43.06 18.22 15.48
N GLU A 303 42.13 18.85 14.76
CA GLU A 303 41.19 19.85 15.29
C GLU A 303 39.88 19.21 15.80
N GLY A 304 39.77 17.88 15.71
CA GLY A 304 38.60 17.11 16.16
C GLY A 304 37.44 17.12 15.17
N LYS A 305 37.69 17.48 13.91
CA LYS A 305 36.70 17.56 12.85
C LYS A 305 36.67 16.27 12.04
N ILE A 306 35.46 15.87 11.68
CA ILE A 306 35.18 14.57 11.06
C ILE A 306 35.13 14.76 9.54
N HIS A 307 35.94 13.99 8.83
CA HIS A 307 35.97 13.95 7.38
C HIS A 307 35.55 12.57 6.90
N LEU A 308 34.66 12.53 5.89
CA LEU A 308 34.20 11.32 5.24
C LEU A 308 34.59 11.34 3.77
N ARG A 309 35.11 10.22 3.29
CA ARG A 309 35.43 9.99 1.89
C ARG A 309 34.59 8.85 1.35
N PHE A 310 33.80 9.14 0.33
CA PHE A 310 32.96 8.20 -0.37
C PHE A 310 33.56 7.87 -1.73
N THR A 311 33.54 6.60 -2.12
CA THR A 311 34.04 6.15 -3.42
C THR A 311 32.95 5.40 -4.17
N ASP A 312 32.60 5.89 -5.36
CA ASP A 312 31.59 5.27 -6.21
C ASP A 312 32.11 3.99 -6.91
N ILE A 313 31.24 3.31 -7.67
CA ILE A 313 31.61 2.10 -8.45
C ILE A 313 32.61 2.39 -9.59
N ASN A 314 32.75 3.65 -10.00
CA ASN A 314 33.66 4.11 -11.03
C ASN A 314 34.97 4.67 -10.43
N ASN A 315 35.20 4.50 -9.13
CA ASN A 315 36.31 5.04 -8.35
C ASN A 315 36.39 6.58 -8.27
N ASN A 316 35.30 7.30 -8.53
CA ASN A 316 35.22 8.72 -8.23
C ASN A 316 35.08 8.93 -6.73
N GLN A 317 35.81 9.92 -6.20
CA GLN A 317 35.81 10.22 -4.77
C GLN A 317 35.09 11.52 -4.47
N THR A 318 34.22 11.50 -3.46
CA THR A 318 33.57 12.68 -2.89
C THR A 318 33.96 12.80 -1.42
N ASN A 319 34.37 14.00 -1.00
CA ASN A 319 34.82 14.26 0.35
C ASN A 319 33.84 15.20 1.05
N TYR A 320 33.54 14.89 2.31
CA TYR A 320 32.63 15.66 3.14
C TYR A 320 33.28 15.97 4.48
N GLU A 321 33.09 17.20 4.92
CA GLU A 321 33.55 17.70 6.19
C GLU A 321 32.34 17.94 7.09
N SER A 322 32.41 17.50 8.35
CA SER A 322 31.35 17.79 9.30
C SER A 322 31.44 19.21 9.86
N LEU A 323 30.30 19.88 9.92
CA LEU A 323 30.18 21.22 10.53
C LEU A 323 29.85 21.18 12.03
N ASN A 324 29.36 20.04 12.53
CA ASN A 324 28.75 19.92 13.86
C ASN A 324 28.75 18.46 14.37
N GLN A 325 29.93 17.82 14.41
CA GLN A 325 30.14 16.47 14.96
C GLN A 325 29.25 15.39 14.33
N GLY A 326 29.05 15.49 13.03
CA GLY A 326 28.36 14.54 12.18
C GLY A 326 26.88 14.80 11.95
N LYS A 327 26.27 15.83 12.57
CA LYS A 327 24.83 16.12 12.37
C LYS A 327 24.51 16.72 11.00
N THR A 328 25.44 17.49 10.43
CA THR A 328 25.40 18.10 9.11
C THR A 328 26.78 18.06 8.46
N TRP A 329 26.75 18.00 7.14
CA TRP A 329 27.91 17.75 6.29
C TRP A 329 28.02 18.84 5.23
N LYS A 330 29.26 19.20 4.90
CA LYS A 330 29.58 20.12 3.81
C LYS A 330 30.48 19.41 2.82
N ASN A 331 30.17 19.53 1.53
CA ASN A 331 31.03 19.01 0.49
C ASN A 331 32.37 19.79 0.50
N ALA A 332 33.47 19.07 0.72
CA ALA A 332 34.81 19.61 0.66
C ALA A 332 35.27 19.59 -0.80
N LEU A 333 34.95 20.65 -1.54
CA LEU A 333 35.43 20.84 -2.92
C LEU A 333 36.96 20.74 -2.95
N HIS A 334 37.48 19.93 -3.88
CA HIS A 334 38.89 19.81 -4.21
C HIS A 334 39.57 21.19 -4.19
N LYS A 335 40.38 21.48 -3.16
CA LYS A 335 41.50 22.40 -3.34
C LYS A 335 42.50 21.65 -4.22
N LYS A 336 42.66 22.20 -5.42
CA LYS A 336 43.57 21.75 -6.47
C LYS A 336 45.00 21.51 -5.96
#